data_AF-A0A956S8F1-F1
#
_entry.id   AF-A0A956S8F1-F1
#
_cell.length_a   1.000
_cell.length_b   1.000
_cell.length_c   1.000
_cell.angle_alpha   90.00
_cell.angle_beta   90.00
_cell.angle_gamma   90.00
#
_symmetry.space_group_name_H-M   'P 1'
#
loop_
_entity.id
_entity.type
_entity.pdbx_description
1 polymer ?
#
loop_
_entity_poly.entity_id
_entity_poly.type
_entity_poly.pdbx_seq_one_letter_code
_entity_poly.pdbx_strand_id
1 'polypeptide(L)'
;MVKCKTCGKETKNPKFCSRSCSAIYTNKHFPKRTKEGNCRSCGIKIHSSRTYCKKCFKHDHMVSDDRTLEYYTYKKKYQINSQVRELARRFINKSGRPLICQCCLYDKHINVCHIKPISTFDMNTKISVINSNENLLILCPNCHWELDHGYYVFPMIIASQAQ
;
A
#
# COMPACT_ATOMS: atom_id res chain seq x y z
N MET A 1 14.00 -7.85 47.57
CA MET A 1 13.20 -8.05 46.33
C MET A 1 14.15 -8.19 45.17
N VAL A 2 13.80 -8.96 44.12
CA VAL A 2 14.68 -9.20 42.95
C VAL A 2 14.12 -8.47 41.74
N LYS A 3 14.97 -7.98 40.83
CA LYS A 3 14.52 -7.35 39.58
C LYS A 3 14.21 -8.40 38.52
N CYS A 4 13.06 -8.25 37.85
CA CYS A 4 12.65 -9.10 36.74
C CYS A 4 13.67 -9.01 35.58
N LYS A 5 14.18 -10.16 35.10
CA LYS A 5 15.16 -10.20 34.01
C LYS A 5 14.66 -9.63 32.67
N THR A 6 13.33 -9.51 32.50
CA THR A 6 12.72 -9.07 31.24
C THR A 6 12.36 -7.59 31.23
N CYS A 7 11.74 -7.09 32.31
CA CYS A 7 11.20 -5.73 32.38
C CYS A 7 11.78 -4.88 33.52
N GLY A 8 12.70 -5.42 34.33
CA GLY A 8 13.38 -4.70 35.40
C GLY A 8 12.56 -4.43 36.66
N LYS A 9 11.24 -4.68 36.66
CA LYS A 9 10.35 -4.45 37.82
C LYS A 9 10.76 -5.30 39.02
N GLU A 10 10.63 -4.74 40.21
CA GLU A 10 10.82 -5.48 41.46
C GLU A 10 9.75 -6.56 41.63
N THR A 11 10.19 -7.73 42.04
CA THR A 11 9.34 -8.90 42.20
C THR A 11 9.81 -9.74 43.38
N LYS A 12 8.84 -10.44 44.00
CA LYS A 12 9.11 -11.47 45.00
C LYS A 12 9.55 -12.80 44.36
N ASN A 13 9.22 -13.01 43.08
CA ASN A 13 9.66 -14.19 42.33
C ASN A 13 11.15 -14.05 41.96
N PRO A 14 11.98 -15.10 42.12
CA PRO A 14 13.42 -15.04 41.93
C PRO A 14 13.91 -14.58 40.54
N LYS A 15 13.10 -14.71 39.48
CA LYS A 15 13.55 -14.44 38.09
C LYS A 15 12.65 -13.49 37.31
N PHE A 16 11.32 -13.63 37.43
CA PHE A 16 10.38 -12.91 36.57
C PHE A 16 9.16 -12.43 37.35
N CYS A 17 8.63 -11.25 37.01
CA CYS A 17 7.42 -10.73 37.66
C CYS A 17 6.12 -11.36 37.17
N SER A 18 6.14 -12.08 36.04
CA SER A 18 4.95 -12.75 35.48
C SER A 18 5.31 -13.88 34.52
N ARG A 19 4.33 -14.76 34.24
CA ARG A 19 4.44 -15.78 33.18
C ARG A 19 4.80 -15.17 31.83
N SER A 20 4.26 -14.00 31.49
CA SER A 20 4.56 -13.28 30.25
C SER A 20 6.03 -12.86 30.19
N CYS A 21 6.59 -12.34 31.28
CA CYS A 21 8.01 -11.97 31.32
C CYS A 21 8.93 -13.18 31.16
N SER A 22 8.57 -14.31 31.78
CA SER A 22 9.28 -15.58 31.59
C SER A 22 9.23 -16.03 30.12
N ALA A 23 8.05 -16.03 29.51
CA ALA A 23 7.87 -16.44 28.12
C ALA A 23 8.65 -15.55 27.13
N ILE A 24 8.65 -14.23 27.31
CA ILE A 24 9.42 -13.30 26.48
C ILE A 24 10.92 -13.60 26.58
N TYR A 25 11.42 -13.82 27.79
CA TYR A 25 12.83 -14.14 28.01
C TYR A 25 13.20 -15.45 27.31
N THR A 26 12.41 -16.50 27.52
CA THR A 26 12.65 -17.81 26.89
C THR A 26 12.57 -17.73 25.37
N ASN A 27 11.55 -17.08 24.81
CA ASN A 27 11.39 -16.94 23.36
C ASN A 27 12.55 -16.16 22.71
N LYS A 28 13.19 -15.24 23.45
CA LYS A 28 14.33 -14.46 22.98
C LYS A 28 15.65 -15.24 23.07
N HIS A 29 15.91 -15.89 24.20
CA HIS A 29 17.18 -16.56 24.48
C HIS A 29 17.24 -18.00 23.98
N PHE A 30 16.09 -18.69 23.96
CA PHE A 30 15.94 -20.08 23.56
C PHE A 30 14.80 -20.22 22.55
N PRO A 31 14.90 -19.58 21.38
CA PRO A 31 13.83 -19.61 20.38
C PRO A 31 13.62 -21.05 19.86
N LYS A 32 12.37 -21.53 19.91
CA LYS A 32 11.99 -22.85 19.36
C LYS A 32 12.27 -22.98 17.85
N ARG A 33 12.26 -21.87 17.11
CA ARG A 33 12.44 -21.84 15.65
C ARG A 33 13.67 -21.03 15.29
N THR A 34 14.63 -21.67 14.65
CA THR A 34 15.82 -21.02 14.09
C THR A 34 15.54 -20.53 12.66
N LYS A 35 16.44 -19.70 12.15
CA LYS A 35 16.39 -19.23 10.77
C LYS A 35 17.17 -20.19 9.90
N GLU A 36 16.47 -20.97 9.08
CA GLU A 36 17.07 -22.02 8.25
C GLU A 36 17.24 -21.57 6.79
N GLY A 37 16.36 -20.69 6.30
CA GLY A 37 16.41 -20.18 4.94
C GLY A 37 17.48 -19.10 4.74
N ASN A 38 17.83 -18.86 3.48
CA ASN A 38 18.74 -17.79 3.08
C ASN A 38 17.99 -16.80 2.17
N CYS A 39 18.24 -15.51 2.35
CA CYS A 39 17.70 -14.49 1.46
C CYS A 39 18.25 -14.67 0.04
N ARG A 40 17.38 -14.78 -0.96
CA ARG A 40 17.78 -14.95 -2.36
C ARG A 40 18.70 -13.83 -2.89
N SER A 41 18.49 -12.60 -2.42
CA SER A 41 19.26 -11.43 -2.88
C SER A 41 20.59 -11.19 -2.15
N CYS A 42 20.67 -11.39 -0.82
CA CYS A 42 21.86 -11.03 -0.03
C CYS A 42 22.42 -12.17 0.84
N GLY A 43 21.85 -13.37 0.78
CA GLY A 43 22.33 -14.55 1.52
C GLY A 43 22.06 -14.58 3.02
N ILE A 44 21.62 -13.47 3.64
CA ILE A 44 21.35 -13.43 5.10
C ILE A 44 20.33 -14.49 5.53
N LYS A 45 20.56 -15.10 6.69
CA LYS A 45 19.65 -16.07 7.32
C LYS A 45 18.27 -15.47 7.60
N ILE A 46 17.24 -16.15 7.11
CA ILE A 46 15.82 -15.80 7.26
C ILE A 46 15.00 -17.02 7.67
N HIS A 47 13.75 -16.80 8.08
CA HIS A 47 12.83 -17.93 8.27
C HIS A 47 12.61 -18.63 6.93
N SER A 48 12.53 -19.96 6.95
CA SER A 48 12.33 -20.80 5.75
C SER A 48 11.09 -20.44 4.95
N SER A 49 10.08 -19.84 5.59
CA SER A 49 8.87 -19.32 4.94
C SER A 49 9.07 -18.03 4.12
N ARG A 50 10.26 -17.43 4.14
CA ARG A 50 10.55 -16.17 3.42
C ARG A 50 11.55 -16.42 2.30
N THR A 51 11.34 -15.73 1.17
CA THR A 51 12.27 -15.70 0.03
C THR A 51 13.33 -14.61 0.20
N TYR A 52 12.96 -13.47 0.79
CA TYR A 52 13.82 -12.31 0.97
C TYR A 52 13.88 -11.83 2.42
N CYS A 53 15.00 -11.22 2.82
CA CYS A 53 15.10 -10.53 4.10
C CYS A 53 14.27 -9.24 4.10
N LYS A 54 13.99 -8.66 5.29
CA LYS A 54 13.17 -7.43 5.38
C LYS A 54 13.72 -6.26 4.56
N LYS A 55 15.04 -6.17 4.37
CA LYS A 55 15.70 -5.12 3.58
C LYS A 55 15.52 -5.38 2.08
N CYS A 56 15.94 -6.56 1.61
CA CYS A 56 15.84 -6.95 0.20
C CYS A 56 14.40 -7.04 -0.29
N PHE A 57 13.46 -7.48 0.56
CA PHE A 57 12.03 -7.49 0.24
C PHE A 57 11.53 -6.09 -0.14
N LYS A 58 11.98 -5.05 0.56
CA LYS A 58 11.59 -3.68 0.23
C LYS A 58 12.19 -3.24 -1.10
N HIS A 59 13.43 -3.60 -1.43
CA HIS A 59 14.04 -3.20 -2.71
C HIS A 59 13.38 -3.90 -3.91
N ASP A 60 13.17 -5.22 -3.83
CA ASP A 60 12.63 -6.02 -4.95
C ASP A 60 11.13 -5.77 -5.17
N HIS A 61 10.38 -5.36 -4.13
CA HIS A 61 8.97 -5.00 -4.24
C HIS A 61 8.70 -3.48 -4.31
N MET A 62 9.72 -2.62 -4.20
CA MET A 62 9.56 -1.17 -4.43
C MET A 62 9.71 -0.78 -5.90
N VAL A 63 10.32 -1.63 -6.72
CA VAL A 63 10.18 -1.50 -8.18
C VAL A 63 8.79 -2.03 -8.51
N SER A 64 7.81 -1.16 -8.36
CA SER A 64 6.57 -1.26 -9.12
C SER A 64 6.99 -1.19 -10.58
N ASP A 65 7.34 -2.32 -11.15
CA ASP A 65 7.53 -2.44 -12.59
C ASP A 65 6.26 -1.86 -13.21
N ASP A 66 6.40 -0.70 -13.84
CA ASP A 66 5.30 0.05 -14.40
C ASP A 66 4.82 -0.71 -15.65
N ARG A 67 3.92 -1.66 -15.41
CA ARG A 67 3.40 -2.57 -16.40
C ARG A 67 2.24 -1.94 -17.17
N THR A 68 1.97 -2.54 -18.32
CA THR A 68 0.84 -2.17 -19.18
C THR A 68 -0.48 -2.64 -18.59
N LEU A 69 -1.58 -2.04 -19.02
CA LEU A 69 -2.94 -2.47 -18.70
C LEU A 69 -3.18 -3.93 -19.11
N GLU A 70 -2.58 -4.37 -20.21
CA GLU A 70 -2.61 -5.75 -20.70
C GLU A 70 -2.06 -6.74 -19.67
N TYR A 71 -0.89 -6.46 -19.09
CA TYR A 71 -0.27 -7.33 -18.08
C TYR A 71 -1.21 -7.58 -16.89
N TYR A 72 -1.88 -6.52 -16.42
CA TYR A 72 -2.83 -6.62 -15.33
C TYR A 72 -4.12 -7.33 -15.74
N THR A 73 -4.55 -7.13 -16.98
CA THR A 73 -5.68 -7.85 -17.59
C THR A 73 -5.44 -9.36 -17.60
N TYR A 74 -4.28 -9.79 -18.08
CA TYR A 74 -3.90 -11.20 -18.12
C TYR A 74 -3.87 -11.81 -16.72
N LYS A 75 -3.26 -11.11 -15.74
CA LYS A 75 -3.06 -11.63 -14.38
C LYS A 75 -4.34 -11.62 -13.53
N LYS A 76 -5.23 -10.64 -13.74
CA LYS A 76 -6.43 -10.40 -12.90
C LYS A 76 -7.65 -9.99 -13.72
N LYS A 77 -8.01 -10.79 -14.73
CA LYS A 77 -9.10 -10.53 -15.70
C LYS A 77 -10.37 -9.87 -15.12
N TYR A 78 -10.88 -10.35 -13.99
CA TYR A 78 -12.14 -9.85 -13.41
C TYR A 78 -11.98 -8.66 -12.44
N GLN A 79 -10.75 -8.33 -12.04
CA GLN A 79 -10.47 -7.35 -10.98
C GLN A 79 -9.57 -6.20 -11.43
N ILE A 80 -9.41 -6.03 -12.75
CA ILE A 80 -8.51 -5.02 -13.35
C ILE A 80 -8.81 -3.64 -12.80
N ASN A 81 -10.07 -3.21 -12.91
CA ASN A 81 -10.50 -1.88 -12.45
C ASN A 81 -10.23 -1.67 -10.96
N SER A 82 -10.49 -2.68 -10.14
CA SER A 82 -10.19 -2.63 -8.69
C SER A 82 -8.69 -2.46 -8.44
N GLN A 83 -7.86 -3.19 -9.19
CA GLN A 83 -6.41 -3.13 -9.07
C GLN A 83 -5.84 -1.77 -9.54
N VAL A 84 -6.31 -1.25 -10.67
CA VAL A 84 -5.88 0.07 -11.18
C VAL A 84 -6.26 1.16 -10.17
N ARG A 85 -7.47 1.12 -9.61
CA ARG A 85 -7.92 2.05 -8.55
C ARG A 85 -7.12 1.91 -7.25
N GLU A 86 -6.72 0.70 -6.87
CA GLU A 86 -5.82 0.49 -5.72
C GLU A 86 -4.45 1.13 -5.95
N LEU A 87 -3.89 0.99 -7.15
CA LEU A 87 -2.63 1.62 -7.52
C LEU A 87 -2.75 3.15 -7.57
N ALA A 88 -3.86 3.70 -8.06
CA ALA A 88 -4.14 5.13 -8.03
C ALA A 88 -4.15 5.69 -6.60
N ARG A 89 -4.84 5.01 -5.68
CA ARG A 89 -4.85 5.39 -4.25
C ARG A 89 -3.46 5.37 -3.63
N ARG A 90 -2.65 4.35 -3.94
CA ARG A 90 -1.26 4.26 -3.47
C ARG A 90 -0.41 5.41 -4.01
N PHE A 91 -0.58 5.76 -5.29
CA PHE A 91 0.11 6.87 -5.92
C PHE A 91 -0.23 8.20 -5.24
N ILE A 92 -1.51 8.49 -5.01
CA ILE A 92 -1.97 9.71 -4.30
C ILE A 92 -1.45 9.76 -2.85
N ASN A 93 -1.54 8.65 -2.11
CA ASN A 93 -1.03 8.60 -0.74
C ASN A 93 0.50 8.84 -0.67
N LYS A 94 1.23 8.45 -1.72
CA LYS A 94 2.68 8.66 -1.82
C LYS A 94 3.03 10.07 -2.29
N SER A 95 2.18 10.72 -3.08
CA SER A 95 2.44 12.07 -3.61
C SER A 95 2.32 13.16 -2.54
N GLY A 96 1.69 12.87 -1.40
CA GLY A 96 1.50 13.83 -0.32
C GLY A 96 0.40 14.86 -0.60
N ARG A 97 -0.42 14.65 -1.64
CA ARG A 97 -1.60 15.48 -1.93
C ARG A 97 -2.59 15.42 -0.75
N PRO A 98 -3.21 16.54 -0.36
CA PRO A 98 -4.22 16.53 0.68
C PRO A 98 -5.42 15.69 0.22
N LEU A 99 -5.90 14.82 1.11
CA LEU A 99 -7.04 13.92 0.86
C LEU A 99 -8.37 14.65 1.07
N ILE A 100 -8.57 15.73 0.32
CA ILE A 100 -9.76 16.56 0.37
C ILE A 100 -10.42 16.59 -1.00
N CYS A 101 -11.76 16.61 -1.02
CA CYS A 101 -12.51 16.77 -2.25
C CYS A 101 -12.10 18.07 -2.94
N GLN A 102 -11.63 17.98 -4.18
CA GLN A 102 -11.17 19.14 -4.92
C GLN A 102 -12.33 20.03 -5.39
N CYS A 103 -13.58 19.54 -5.32
CA CYS A 103 -14.78 20.27 -5.70
C CYS A 103 -15.39 21.05 -4.52
N CYS A 104 -15.65 20.34 -3.41
CA CYS A 104 -16.41 20.88 -2.27
C CYS A 104 -15.64 20.89 -0.95
N LEU A 105 -14.34 20.55 -0.96
CA LEU A 105 -13.44 20.54 0.20
C LEU A 105 -13.77 19.52 1.30
N TYR A 106 -14.77 18.65 1.11
CA TYR A 106 -15.07 17.55 2.04
C TYR A 106 -13.88 16.60 2.21
N ASP A 107 -13.50 16.30 3.46
CA ASP A 107 -12.23 15.65 3.82
C ASP A 107 -12.39 14.28 4.52
N LYS A 108 -13.61 13.85 4.83
CA LYS A 108 -13.83 12.62 5.62
C LYS A 108 -13.87 11.35 4.76
N HIS A 109 -14.67 11.37 3.69
CA HIS A 109 -14.82 10.23 2.79
C HIS A 109 -14.57 10.67 1.36
N ILE A 110 -13.42 10.26 0.83
CA ILE A 110 -12.91 10.65 -0.46
C ILE A 110 -12.59 9.43 -1.32
N ASN A 111 -12.79 9.60 -2.63
CA ASN A 111 -12.48 8.66 -3.69
C ASN A 111 -11.39 9.26 -4.58
N VAL A 112 -10.52 8.39 -5.10
CA VAL A 112 -9.57 8.74 -6.15
C VAL A 112 -10.20 8.32 -7.48
N CYS A 113 -10.51 9.31 -8.31
CA CYS A 113 -11.32 9.20 -9.51
C CYS A 113 -10.47 9.49 -10.74
N HIS A 114 -10.73 8.79 -11.84
CA HIS A 114 -10.05 9.04 -13.11
C HIS A 114 -10.83 10.08 -13.92
N ILE A 115 -10.15 11.07 -14.49
CA ILE A 115 -10.77 12.05 -15.40
C ILE A 115 -11.15 11.36 -16.71
N LYS A 116 -10.16 10.70 -17.33
CA LYS A 116 -10.33 9.83 -18.49
C LYS A 116 -10.57 8.39 -17.98
N PRO A 117 -11.71 7.74 -18.32
CA PRO A 117 -12.02 6.40 -17.81
C PRO A 117 -10.99 5.35 -18.23
N ILE A 118 -10.72 4.38 -17.35
CA ILE A 118 -9.74 3.30 -17.58
C ILE A 118 -10.02 2.54 -18.89
N SER A 119 -11.30 2.32 -19.22
CA SER A 119 -11.75 1.61 -20.41
C SER A 119 -11.41 2.31 -21.73
N THR A 120 -11.02 3.59 -21.69
CA THR A 120 -10.67 4.38 -22.90
C THR A 120 -9.19 4.36 -23.22
N PHE A 121 -8.37 3.67 -22.42
CA PHE A 121 -6.94 3.52 -22.66
C PHE A 121 -6.64 2.22 -23.43
N ASP A 122 -5.63 2.28 -24.30
CA ASP A 122 -5.13 1.09 -25.00
C ASP A 122 -4.51 0.08 -24.02
N MET A 123 -4.55 -1.20 -24.37
CA MET A 123 -4.01 -2.28 -23.53
C MET A 123 -2.50 -2.15 -23.31
N ASN A 124 -1.76 -1.55 -24.24
CA ASN A 124 -0.33 -1.29 -24.09
C ASN A 124 -0.02 -0.05 -23.22
N THR A 125 -1.04 0.70 -22.79
CA THR A 125 -0.86 1.88 -21.94
C THR A 125 -0.31 1.46 -20.58
N LYS A 126 0.74 2.13 -20.12
CA LYS A 126 1.32 1.90 -18.79
C LYS A 126 0.38 2.39 -17.68
N ILE A 127 0.37 1.69 -16.55
CA ILE A 127 -0.45 2.09 -15.40
C ILE A 127 -0.01 3.47 -14.85
N SER A 128 1.26 3.84 -14.91
CA SER A 128 1.71 5.19 -14.50
C SER A 128 1.07 6.30 -15.32
N VAL A 129 0.77 6.06 -16.60
CA VAL A 129 0.10 7.02 -17.49
C VAL A 129 -1.38 7.09 -17.12
N ILE A 130 -2.04 5.94 -16.88
CA ILE A 130 -3.45 5.90 -16.47
C ILE A 130 -3.63 6.55 -15.09
N ASN A 131 -2.70 6.31 -14.16
CA ASN A 131 -2.71 6.84 -12.79
C ASN A 131 -1.82 8.08 -12.64
N SER A 132 -1.65 8.87 -13.70
CA SER A 132 -0.87 10.10 -13.64
C SER A 132 -1.56 11.17 -12.79
N ASN A 133 -0.82 12.20 -12.36
CA ASN A 133 -1.42 13.27 -11.56
C ASN A 133 -2.49 14.04 -12.34
N GLU A 134 -2.33 14.13 -13.65
CA GLU A 134 -3.19 14.83 -14.60
C GLU A 134 -4.49 14.07 -14.83
N ASN A 135 -4.48 12.74 -14.70
CA ASN A 135 -5.67 11.91 -14.88
C ASN A 135 -6.40 11.57 -13.57
N LEU A 136 -5.91 12.02 -12.41
CA LEU A 136 -6.49 11.68 -11.10
C LEU A 136 -7.05 12.89 -10.35
N LEU A 137 -8.30 12.75 -9.93
CA LEU A 137 -9.01 13.66 -9.04
C LEU A 137 -9.27 13.01 -7.68
N ILE A 138 -9.36 13.84 -6.64
CA ILE A 138 -9.83 13.44 -5.32
C ILE A 138 -11.19 14.07 -5.11
N LEU A 139 -12.24 13.25 -5.00
CA LEU A 139 -13.63 13.69 -4.89
C LEU A 139 -14.36 12.98 -3.77
N CYS A 140 -15.34 13.63 -3.14
CA CYS A 140 -16.29 12.94 -2.27
C CYS A 140 -17.26 12.08 -3.12
N PRO A 141 -18.02 11.14 -2.52
CA PRO A 141 -18.96 10.30 -3.26
C PRO A 141 -19.98 11.08 -4.11
N ASN A 142 -20.49 12.20 -3.59
CA ASN A 142 -21.48 13.01 -4.29
C ASN A 142 -20.87 13.67 -5.54
N CYS A 143 -19.78 14.42 -5.38
CA CYS A 143 -19.11 15.06 -6.51
C CYS A 143 -18.57 14.04 -7.52
N HIS A 144 -18.17 12.84 -7.06
CA HIS A 144 -17.80 11.74 -7.96
C HIS A 144 -18.99 11.25 -8.79
N TRP A 145 -20.14 11.03 -8.15
CA TRP A 145 -21.36 10.63 -8.85
C TRP A 145 -21.77 11.69 -9.88
N GLU A 146 -21.71 12.96 -9.51
CA GLU A 146 -22.07 14.06 -10.40
C GLU A 146 -21.12 14.19 -11.59
N LEU A 147 -19.81 13.95 -11.40
CA LEU A 147 -18.83 13.90 -12.48
C LEU A 147 -19.12 12.74 -13.45
N ASP A 148 -19.36 11.53 -12.92
CA ASP A 148 -19.64 10.33 -13.74
C ASP A 148 -20.91 10.49 -14.59
N HIS A 149 -21.86 11.33 -14.15
CA HIS A 149 -23.12 11.59 -14.85
C HIS A 149 -23.12 12.90 -15.67
N GLY A 150 -21.97 13.58 -15.76
CA GLY A 150 -21.83 14.79 -16.57
C GLY A 150 -22.52 16.04 -16.01
N TYR A 151 -22.90 16.04 -14.72
CA TYR A 151 -23.49 17.21 -14.06
C TYR A 151 -22.43 18.24 -13.64
N TYR A 152 -21.15 17.83 -13.56
CA TYR A 152 -20.04 18.73 -13.25
C TYR A 152 -18.96 18.66 -14.33
N VAL A 153 -18.52 19.82 -14.78
CA VAL A 153 -17.33 19.98 -15.62
C VAL A 153 -16.27 20.70 -14.78
N PHE A 154 -15.21 20.00 -14.41
CA PHE A 154 -14.07 20.65 -13.75
C PHE A 154 -13.39 21.60 -14.73
N PRO A 155 -13.03 22.85 -14.35
CA PRO A 155 -12.36 23.79 -15.25
C PRO A 155 -11.06 23.24 -15.87
N MET A 156 -10.38 22.30 -15.20
CA MET A 156 -9.18 21.65 -15.73
C MET A 156 -9.44 20.62 -16.85
N ILE A 157 -10.68 20.13 -17.03
CA ILE A 157 -11.02 19.10 -18.03
C ILE A 157 -11.09 19.70 -19.46
N ILE A 158 -11.34 21.00 -19.59
CA ILE A 158 -11.49 21.69 -20.88
C ILE A 158 -10.18 21.65 -21.70
N ALA A 159 -9.01 21.60 -21.05
CA ALA A 159 -7.73 21.60 -21.76
C ALA A 159 -7.37 20.25 -22.42
N SER A 160 -7.95 19.13 -21.99
CA SER A 160 -7.61 17.79 -22.49
C SER A 160 -8.61 17.18 -23.46
N GLN A 161 -9.75 17.84 -23.72
CA GLN A 161 -10.78 17.38 -24.66
C GLN A 161 -10.83 18.19 -25.96
N ALA A 162 -9.87 19.11 -26.17
CA ALA A 162 -9.78 19.97 -27.35
C ALA A 162 -8.67 19.54 -28.34
N GLN A 163 -8.33 18.25 -28.39
CA GLN A 163 -7.43 17.66 -29.40
C GLN A 163 -8.04 16.42 -30.02
#